data_AF-A0A835SJD1-F1
#
_entry.id   AF-A0A835SJD1-F1
#
_cell.length_a   1.000
_cell.length_b   1.000
_cell.length_c   1.000
_cell.angle_alpha   90.00
_cell.angle_beta   90.00
_cell.angle_gamma   90.00
#
_symmetry.space_group_name_H-M   'P 1'
#
loop_
_entity.id
_entity.type
_entity.pdbx_description
1 polymer ?
#
loop_
_entity_poly.entity_id
_entity_poly.type
_entity_poly.pdbx_seq_one_letter_code
_entity_poly.pdbx_strand_id
1 'polypeptide(L)'
;MQVLDHLHNLRGKAIEPLFLDFRSSLQLNLSAQHKPLVEGCQNFFDLNNLFTSLRGGSAAYEDLLKASEPFCEKYDLVMEFWVQFTALMDLIYMRNREVHCSVDDSANFISSVCDQPEAFPELDQAWAMIEALANYGSKHASALDAAAEAQRQAAAKVTAKFKQRRQQKNQHKL
;
A
#
# COMPACT_ATOMS: atom_id res chain seq x y z
N MET A 1 15.74 -2.55 13.98
CA MET A 1 14.55 -3.42 14.21
C MET A 1 13.22 -2.64 14.21
N GLN A 2 13.20 -1.37 14.59
CA GLN A 2 12.00 -0.49 14.58
C GLN A 2 11.54 -0.08 13.17
N VAL A 3 12.47 0.08 12.21
CA VAL A 3 12.15 0.47 10.83
C VAL A 3 11.16 -0.48 10.16
N LEU A 4 11.45 -1.78 10.18
CA LEU A 4 10.57 -2.80 9.59
C LEU A 4 9.21 -2.85 10.28
N ASP A 5 9.14 -2.53 11.57
CA ASP A 5 7.90 -2.51 12.33
C ASP A 5 7.02 -1.31 11.89
N HIS A 6 7.61 -0.14 11.72
CA HIS A 6 6.92 1.04 11.16
C HIS A 6 6.51 0.84 9.70
N LEU A 7 7.38 0.22 8.89
CA LEU A 7 7.09 -0.09 7.50
C LEU A 7 5.95 -1.11 7.37
N HIS A 8 5.93 -2.14 8.22
CA HIS A 8 4.85 -3.12 8.23
C HIS A 8 3.50 -2.47 8.61
N ASN A 9 3.49 -1.54 9.57
CA ASN A 9 2.30 -0.76 9.91
C ASN A 9 1.81 0.10 8.74
N LEU A 10 2.70 0.87 8.09
CA LEU A 10 2.34 1.67 6.92
C LEU A 10 1.80 0.80 5.80
N ARG A 11 2.53 -0.26 5.43
CA ARG A 11 2.08 -1.19 4.41
C ARG A 11 0.70 -1.74 4.75
N GLY A 12 0.48 -2.18 6.00
CA GLY A 12 -0.77 -2.79 6.42
C GLY A 12 -1.99 -1.87 6.27
N LYS A 13 -1.80 -0.55 6.37
CA LYS A 13 -2.89 0.43 6.34
C LYS A 13 -2.99 1.21 5.03
N ALA A 14 -1.86 1.51 4.39
CA ALA A 14 -1.78 2.45 3.28
C ALA A 14 -1.67 1.77 1.90
N ILE A 15 -1.18 0.53 1.80
CA ILE A 15 -0.86 -0.08 0.49
C ILE A 15 -2.07 -0.18 -0.46
N GLU A 16 -3.21 -0.64 0.06
CA GLU A 16 -4.42 -0.82 -0.72
C GLU A 16 -5.09 0.52 -1.03
N PRO A 17 -5.28 1.45 -0.08
CA PRO A 17 -5.74 2.81 -0.39
C PRO A 17 -4.87 3.53 -1.41
N LEU A 18 -3.55 3.45 -1.28
CA LEU A 18 -2.60 4.02 -2.24
C LEU A 18 -2.81 3.43 -3.64
N PHE A 19 -2.97 2.11 -3.75
CA PHE A 19 -3.26 1.46 -5.03
C PHE A 19 -4.59 1.94 -5.64
N LEU A 20 -5.66 1.98 -4.84
CA LEU A 20 -6.99 2.38 -5.32
C LEU A 20 -7.00 3.83 -5.80
N ASP A 21 -6.40 4.73 -5.04
CA ASP A 21 -6.26 6.14 -5.43
C ASP A 21 -5.41 6.31 -6.68
N PHE A 22 -4.31 5.55 -6.80
CA PHE A 22 -3.45 5.60 -7.99
C PHE A 22 -4.20 5.10 -9.22
N ARG A 23 -4.87 3.95 -9.12
CA ARG A 23 -5.69 3.37 -10.19
C ARG A 23 -6.80 4.32 -10.63
N SER A 24 -7.49 4.96 -9.69
CA SER A 24 -8.50 5.98 -10.00
C SER A 24 -7.88 7.20 -10.70
N SER A 25 -6.70 7.66 -10.26
CA SER A 25 -5.99 8.75 -10.92
C SER A 25 -5.59 8.41 -12.36
N LEU A 26 -5.10 7.19 -12.61
CA LEU A 26 -4.81 6.72 -13.96
C LEU A 26 -6.08 6.73 -14.82
N GLN A 27 -7.19 6.19 -14.32
CA GLN A 27 -8.47 6.18 -15.05
C GLN A 27 -9.01 7.58 -15.38
N LEU A 28 -8.71 8.59 -14.56
CA LEU A 28 -9.08 9.98 -14.83
C LEU A 28 -8.26 10.60 -15.95
N ASN A 29 -6.95 10.30 -15.99
CA ASN A 29 -6.01 10.94 -16.92
C ASN A 29 -5.77 10.15 -18.21
N LEU A 30 -6.13 8.87 -18.26
CA LEU A 30 -5.99 8.02 -19.45
C LEU A 30 -7.00 8.35 -20.54
N SER A 31 -6.56 8.15 -21.79
CA SER A 31 -7.44 8.14 -22.96
C SER A 31 -8.51 7.06 -22.83
N ALA A 32 -9.75 7.34 -23.25
CA ALA A 32 -10.90 6.45 -23.08
C ALA A 32 -10.66 5.01 -23.59
N GLN A 33 -9.92 4.87 -24.71
CA GLN A 33 -9.59 3.57 -25.30
C GLN A 33 -8.66 2.70 -24.42
N HIS A 34 -7.86 3.30 -23.52
CA HIS A 34 -6.90 2.60 -22.67
C HIS A 34 -7.38 2.38 -21.23
N LYS A 35 -8.49 3.02 -20.81
CA LYS A 35 -9.06 2.84 -19.46
C LYS A 35 -9.36 1.37 -19.09
N PRO A 36 -9.90 0.52 -20.01
CA PRO A 36 -10.16 -0.88 -19.68
C PRO A 36 -8.92 -1.67 -19.28
N LEU A 37 -7.72 -1.25 -19.69
CA LEU A 37 -6.47 -1.91 -19.31
C LEU A 37 -6.22 -1.82 -17.81
N VAL A 38 -6.49 -0.65 -17.21
CA VAL A 38 -6.27 -0.38 -15.78
C VAL A 38 -7.48 -0.80 -14.92
N GLU A 39 -8.67 -0.92 -15.53
CA GLU A 39 -9.85 -1.47 -14.86
C GLU A 39 -9.65 -2.93 -14.41
N GLY A 40 -8.83 -3.72 -15.11
CA GLY A 40 -8.56 -5.11 -14.74
C GLY A 40 -7.65 -5.27 -13.51
N CYS A 41 -6.78 -4.29 -13.22
CA CYS A 41 -5.76 -4.41 -12.19
C CYS A 41 -6.36 -4.38 -10.78
N GLN A 42 -5.97 -5.35 -9.92
CA GLN A 42 -6.43 -5.45 -8.53
C GLN A 42 -5.38 -5.01 -7.51
N ASN A 43 -4.12 -4.90 -7.93
CA ASN A 43 -3.02 -4.45 -7.08
C ASN A 43 -1.85 -3.93 -7.94
N PHE A 44 -0.78 -3.49 -7.28
CA PHE A 44 0.44 -3.02 -7.94
C PHE A 44 1.18 -4.09 -8.74
N PHE A 45 1.07 -5.38 -8.40
CA PHE A 45 1.65 -6.46 -9.19
C PHE A 45 0.96 -6.58 -10.56
N ASP A 46 -0.37 -6.54 -10.59
CA ASP A 46 -1.14 -6.55 -11.85
C ASP A 46 -0.81 -5.33 -12.70
N LEU A 47 -0.70 -4.17 -12.07
CA LEU A 47 -0.33 -2.93 -12.75
C LEU A 47 1.08 -3.02 -13.33
N ASN A 48 2.06 -3.49 -12.55
CA ASN A 48 3.42 -3.65 -13.02
C ASN A 48 3.51 -4.63 -14.21
N ASN A 49 2.75 -5.73 -14.17
CA ASN A 49 2.67 -6.68 -15.28
C ASN A 49 2.09 -6.03 -16.54
N LEU A 50 1.04 -5.20 -16.40
CA LEU A 50 0.48 -4.43 -17.50
C LEU A 50 1.56 -3.51 -18.12
N PHE A 51 2.21 -2.66 -17.32
CA PHE A 51 3.26 -1.75 -17.80
C PHE A 51 4.40 -2.51 -18.48
N THR A 52 4.83 -3.63 -17.90
CA THR A 52 5.90 -4.46 -18.45
C THR A 52 5.50 -5.08 -19.79
N SER A 53 4.28 -5.59 -19.91
CA SER A 53 3.79 -6.21 -21.16
C SER A 53 3.67 -5.23 -22.33
N LEU A 54 3.50 -3.94 -22.04
CA LEU A 54 3.35 -2.87 -23.03
C LEU A 54 4.68 -2.13 -23.30
N ARG A 55 5.74 -2.46 -22.56
CA ARG A 55 7.05 -1.81 -22.65
C ARG A 55 7.63 -1.98 -24.06
N GLY A 56 8.32 -0.94 -24.55
CA GLY A 56 8.92 -0.93 -25.89
C GLY A 56 8.39 0.13 -26.85
N GLY A 57 7.88 1.26 -26.33
CA GLY A 57 7.44 2.39 -27.15
C GLY A 57 6.05 2.24 -27.76
N SER A 58 5.19 1.38 -27.18
CA SER A 58 3.79 1.36 -27.57
C SER A 58 3.11 2.66 -27.13
N ALA A 59 2.21 3.19 -27.96
CA ALA A 59 1.44 4.39 -27.62
C ALA A 59 0.63 4.23 -26.31
N ALA A 60 0.21 3.00 -26.00
CA ALA A 60 -0.46 2.68 -24.74
C ALA A 60 0.47 2.80 -23.52
N TYR A 61 1.73 2.38 -23.64
CA TYR A 61 2.72 2.51 -22.57
C TYR A 61 3.07 3.98 -22.29
N GLU A 62 3.26 4.79 -23.35
CA GLU A 62 3.52 6.23 -23.19
C GLU A 62 2.34 6.96 -22.55
N ASP A 63 1.10 6.64 -22.96
CA ASP A 63 -0.12 7.22 -22.37
C ASP A 63 -0.28 6.83 -20.90
N LEU A 64 0.06 5.58 -20.54
CA LEU A 64 0.06 5.10 -19.15
C LEU A 64 1.09 5.83 -18.28
N LEU A 65 2.32 6.00 -18.77
CA LEU A 65 3.36 6.75 -18.04
C LEU A 65 2.93 8.20 -17.83
N LYS A 66 2.43 8.87 -18.88
CA LYS A 66 1.94 10.24 -18.80
C LYS A 66 0.76 10.37 -17.83
N ALA A 67 -0.19 9.44 -17.85
CA ALA A 67 -1.32 9.44 -16.92
C ALA A 67 -0.90 9.24 -15.45
N SER A 68 0.31 8.73 -15.21
CA SER A 68 0.87 8.52 -13.87
C SER A 68 1.46 9.81 -13.27
N GLU A 69 1.89 10.75 -14.12
CA GLU A 69 2.58 12.00 -13.71
C GLU A 69 1.78 12.81 -12.68
N PRO A 70 0.47 13.11 -12.87
CA PRO A 70 -0.26 13.97 -11.93
C PRO A 70 -0.37 13.34 -10.53
N PHE A 71 -0.42 12.01 -10.45
CA PHE A 71 -0.44 11.33 -9.16
C PHE A 71 0.92 11.40 -8.48
N CYS A 72 1.98 11.14 -9.24
CA CYS A 72 3.34 11.19 -8.73
C CYS A 72 3.69 12.61 -8.24
N GLU A 73 3.36 13.65 -9.01
CA GLU A 73 3.53 15.04 -8.60
C GLU A 73 2.71 15.38 -7.35
N LYS A 74 1.43 14.97 -7.31
CA LYS A 74 0.55 15.25 -6.17
C LYS A 74 1.10 14.68 -4.87
N TYR A 75 1.73 13.51 -4.91
CA TYR A 75 2.22 12.81 -3.72
C TYR A 75 3.74 12.84 -3.55
N ASP A 76 4.46 13.58 -4.39
CA ASP A 76 5.93 13.64 -4.40
C ASP A 76 6.56 12.24 -4.52
N LEU A 77 6.17 11.51 -5.58
CA LEU A 77 6.58 10.12 -5.81
C LEU A 77 7.53 10.03 -6.99
N VAL A 78 8.51 9.14 -6.88
CA VAL A 78 9.35 8.74 -8.00
C VAL A 78 8.50 7.98 -9.03
N MET A 79 8.69 8.31 -10.30
CA MET A 79 8.04 7.57 -11.39
C MET A 79 8.42 6.09 -11.33
N GLU A 80 7.49 5.20 -11.71
CA GLU A 80 7.68 3.74 -11.63
C GLU A 80 7.86 3.16 -10.21
N PHE A 81 7.51 3.89 -9.12
CA PHE A 81 7.59 3.37 -7.74
C PHE A 81 6.89 1.99 -7.56
N TRP A 82 5.82 1.75 -8.31
CA TRP A 82 5.05 0.50 -8.28
C TRP A 82 5.84 -0.73 -8.73
N VAL A 83 6.90 -0.56 -9.51
CA VAL A 83 7.76 -1.68 -9.97
C VAL A 83 8.39 -2.41 -8.79
N GLN A 84 8.65 -1.68 -7.71
CA GLN A 84 9.29 -2.19 -6.50
C GLN A 84 8.31 -2.85 -5.51
N PHE A 85 7.04 -3.02 -5.88
CA PHE A 85 6.03 -3.65 -5.02
C PHE A 85 6.44 -5.06 -4.54
N THR A 86 7.01 -5.89 -5.43
CA THR A 86 7.45 -7.23 -5.04
C THR A 86 8.60 -7.18 -4.04
N ALA A 87 9.59 -6.30 -4.25
CA ALA A 87 10.70 -6.12 -3.33
C ALA A 87 10.22 -5.68 -1.93
N LEU A 88 9.24 -4.77 -1.87
CA LEU A 88 8.59 -4.39 -0.60
C LEU A 88 7.95 -5.60 0.09
N MET A 89 7.22 -6.43 -0.67
CA MET A 89 6.53 -7.61 -0.13
C MET A 89 7.51 -8.66 0.41
N ASP A 90 8.65 -8.85 -0.26
CA ASP A 90 9.71 -9.77 0.18
C ASP A 90 10.38 -9.29 1.49
N LEU A 91 10.61 -7.98 1.64
CA LEU A 91 11.19 -7.39 2.85
C LEU A 91 10.33 -7.64 4.10
N ILE A 92 9.01 -7.60 3.96
CA ILE A 92 8.07 -7.70 5.08
C ILE A 92 7.57 -9.12 5.34
N TYR A 93 7.69 -10.04 4.37
CA TYR A 93 7.25 -11.43 4.50
C TYR A 93 7.84 -12.14 5.72
N MET A 94 9.03 -11.72 6.17
CA MET A 94 9.75 -12.32 7.29
C MET A 94 9.21 -11.92 8.68
N ARG A 95 8.18 -11.05 8.78
CA ARG A 95 7.65 -10.56 10.08
C ARG A 95 6.13 -10.58 10.18
N ASN A 96 5.61 -11.56 10.93
CA ASN A 96 4.20 -11.63 11.33
C ASN A 96 3.89 -10.82 12.61
N ARG A 97 4.41 -9.61 12.76
CA ARG A 97 4.07 -8.76 13.91
C ARG A 97 3.21 -7.59 13.47
N GLU A 98 1.98 -7.58 13.95
CA GLU A 98 1.11 -6.42 13.87
C GLU A 98 1.64 -5.35 14.83
N VAL A 99 2.06 -4.21 14.28
CA VAL A 99 2.60 -3.09 15.05
C VAL A 99 1.52 -2.04 15.14
N HIS A 100 0.96 -1.86 16.33
CA HIS A 100 -0.15 -0.95 16.55
C HIS A 100 0.36 0.48 16.87
N CYS A 101 0.99 1.14 15.91
CA CYS A 101 1.28 2.57 15.99
C CYS A 101 0.42 3.35 14.99
N SER A 102 0.30 4.67 15.16
CA SER A 102 -0.46 5.52 14.23
C SER A 102 0.21 5.53 12.85
N VAL A 103 -0.55 5.80 11.80
CA VAL A 103 -0.01 6.00 10.45
C VAL A 103 0.91 7.21 10.43
N ASP A 104 0.54 8.28 11.14
CA ASP A 104 1.33 9.50 11.23
C ASP A 104 2.74 9.22 11.80
N ASP A 105 2.82 8.53 12.94
CA ASP A 105 4.08 8.17 13.58
C ASP A 105 4.96 7.33 12.64
N SER A 106 4.37 6.32 11.99
CA SER A 106 5.13 5.50 11.06
C SER A 106 5.55 6.24 9.80
N ALA A 107 4.71 7.11 9.24
CA ALA A 107 5.03 7.89 8.05
C ALA A 107 6.18 8.84 8.34
N ASN A 108 6.13 9.56 9.47
CA ASN A 108 7.20 10.46 9.89
C ASN A 108 8.50 9.71 10.19
N PHE A 109 8.42 8.56 10.86
CA PHE A 109 9.60 7.74 11.12
C PHE A 109 10.24 7.23 9.81
N ILE A 110 9.44 6.67 8.90
CA ILE A 110 9.96 6.15 7.62
C ILE A 110 10.48 7.27 6.72
N SER A 111 9.82 8.44 6.70
CA SER A 111 10.34 9.60 6.00
C SER A 111 11.74 9.99 6.51
N SER A 112 11.97 10.00 7.82
CA SER A 112 13.30 10.27 8.38
C SER A 112 14.36 9.20 8.06
N VAL A 113 13.92 7.96 7.83
CA VAL A 113 14.77 6.86 7.34
C VAL A 113 15.14 7.09 5.87
N CYS A 114 14.19 7.57 5.08
CA CYS A 114 14.39 7.88 3.66
C CYS A 114 15.40 9.04 3.45
N ASP A 115 15.57 9.92 4.44
CA ASP A 115 16.60 10.96 4.42
C ASP A 115 18.03 10.41 4.63
N GLN A 116 18.19 9.14 4.99
CA GLN A 116 19.48 8.51 5.34
C GLN A 116 19.70 7.17 4.62
N PRO A 117 19.72 7.14 3.27
CA PRO A 117 19.78 5.89 2.50
C PRO A 117 20.99 5.00 2.82
N GLU A 118 22.15 5.60 3.07
CA GLU A 118 23.37 4.86 3.39
C GLU A 118 23.30 4.08 4.71
N ALA A 119 22.40 4.47 5.62
CA ALA A 119 22.22 3.80 6.91
C ALA A 119 21.32 2.55 6.82
N PHE A 120 20.58 2.38 5.72
CA PHE A 120 19.59 1.29 5.55
C PHE A 120 19.70 0.62 4.18
N PRO A 121 20.87 0.07 3.81
CA PRO A 121 21.10 -0.54 2.50
C PRO A 121 20.19 -1.74 2.21
N GLU A 122 19.63 -2.38 3.24
CA GLU A 122 18.69 -3.48 3.08
C GLU A 122 17.36 -3.07 2.42
N LEU A 123 17.03 -1.77 2.41
CA LEU A 123 15.77 -1.26 1.85
C LEU A 123 15.90 -0.79 0.38
N ASP A 124 17.13 -0.73 -0.14
CA ASP A 124 17.47 -0.10 -1.43
C ASP A 124 16.59 -0.59 -2.60
N GLN A 125 16.33 -1.89 -2.66
CA GLN A 125 15.52 -2.49 -3.72
C GLN A 125 14.03 -2.11 -3.69
N ALA A 126 13.54 -1.60 -2.56
CA ALA A 126 12.14 -1.21 -2.36
C ALA A 126 11.96 0.29 -2.05
N TRP A 127 13.03 1.08 -2.19
CA TRP A 127 13.10 2.44 -1.68
C TRP A 127 11.99 3.36 -2.17
N ALA A 128 11.76 3.43 -3.48
CA ALA A 128 10.72 4.28 -4.06
C ALA A 128 9.31 3.89 -3.61
N MET A 129 9.07 2.59 -3.41
CA MET A 129 7.80 2.10 -2.88
C MET A 129 7.63 2.44 -1.39
N ILE A 130 8.71 2.40 -0.62
CA ILE A 130 8.73 2.77 0.80
C ILE A 130 8.46 4.27 0.96
N GLU A 131 9.13 5.11 0.16
CA GLU A 131 8.88 6.56 0.10
C GLU A 131 7.42 6.84 -0.29
N ALA A 132 6.88 6.12 -1.27
CA ALA A 132 5.49 6.28 -1.66
C ALA A 132 4.49 5.98 -0.54
N LEU A 133 4.76 4.95 0.27
CA LEU A 133 3.95 4.64 1.45
C LEU A 133 4.06 5.74 2.52
N ALA A 134 5.25 6.29 2.74
CA ALA A 134 5.46 7.37 3.70
C ALA A 134 4.75 8.66 3.26
N ASN A 135 4.94 9.08 2.01
CA ASN A 135 4.37 10.32 1.48
C ASN A 135 2.84 10.26 1.38
N TYR A 136 2.29 9.15 0.89
CA TYR A 136 0.85 8.95 0.88
C TYR A 136 0.29 8.81 2.30
N GLY A 137 0.97 8.03 3.15
CA GLY A 137 0.59 7.82 4.55
C GLY A 137 0.50 9.12 5.32
N SER A 138 1.49 10.01 5.20
CA SER A 138 1.50 11.32 5.84
C SER A 138 0.31 12.19 5.41
N LYS A 139 0.02 12.26 4.09
CA LYS A 139 -1.10 13.07 3.59
C LYS A 139 -2.49 12.55 4.00
N HIS A 140 -2.60 11.26 4.31
CA HIS A 140 -3.87 10.61 4.62
C HIS A 140 -3.94 10.00 6.03
N ALA A 141 -3.02 10.34 6.92
CA ALA A 141 -2.83 9.66 8.20
C ALA A 141 -4.13 9.56 9.02
N SER A 142 -4.83 10.68 9.19
CA SER A 142 -6.10 10.73 9.93
C SER A 142 -7.17 9.80 9.35
N ALA A 143 -7.31 9.74 8.02
CA ALA A 143 -8.30 8.89 7.36
C ALA A 143 -7.93 7.41 7.47
N LEU A 144 -6.65 7.09 7.30
CA LEU A 144 -6.12 5.73 7.38
C LEU A 144 -6.20 5.16 8.79
N ASP A 145 -5.86 5.95 9.82
CA ASP A 145 -5.99 5.53 11.21
C ASP A 145 -7.46 5.35 11.63
N ALA A 146 -8.35 6.24 11.20
CA ALA A 146 -9.79 6.08 11.45
C ALA A 146 -10.34 4.80 10.81
N ALA A 147 -9.93 4.49 9.57
CA ALA A 147 -10.32 3.26 8.88
C ALA A 147 -9.77 2.00 9.59
N ALA A 148 -8.51 2.03 10.01
CA ALA A 148 -7.88 0.93 10.74
C ALA A 148 -8.57 0.66 12.09
N GLU A 149 -8.95 1.71 12.82
CA GLU A 149 -9.69 1.58 14.08
C GLU A 149 -11.11 1.04 13.84
N ALA A 150 -11.80 1.50 12.79
CA ALA A 150 -13.12 0.97 12.43
C ALA A 150 -13.06 -0.54 12.10
N GLN A 151 -12.03 -0.98 11.36
CA GLN A 151 -11.80 -2.38 11.06
C GLN A 151 -11.52 -3.20 12.32
N ARG A 152 -10.69 -2.68 13.23
CA ARG A 152 -10.42 -3.31 14.53
C ARG A 152 -11.68 -3.51 15.35
N GLN A 153 -12.53 -2.49 15.43
CA GLN A 153 -13.81 -2.58 16.14
C GLN A 153 -14.76 -3.60 15.50
N ALA A 154 -14.81 -3.64 14.16
CA ALA A 154 -15.61 -4.63 13.44
C ALA A 154 -15.11 -6.06 13.71
N ALA A 155 -13.80 -6.29 13.65
CA ALA A 155 -13.18 -7.59 13.94
C ALA A 155 -13.42 -8.03 15.39
N ALA A 156 -13.30 -7.11 16.36
CA ALA A 156 -13.60 -7.38 17.76
C ALA A 156 -15.05 -7.83 17.98
N LYS A 157 -16.02 -7.17 17.32
CA LYS A 157 -17.44 -7.56 17.36
C LYS A 157 -17.67 -8.95 16.79
N VAL A 158 -17.04 -9.28 15.66
CA VAL A 158 -17.14 -10.60 15.02
C VAL A 158 -16.54 -11.68 15.92
N THR A 159 -15.35 -11.45 16.46
CA THR A 159 -14.67 -12.37 17.38
C THR A 159 -15.47 -12.61 18.67
N ALA A 160 -16.08 -11.57 19.23
CA ALA A 160 -16.96 -11.68 20.39
C ALA A 160 -18.18 -12.58 20.09
N LYS A 161 -18.82 -12.41 18.92
CA LYS A 161 -19.93 -13.29 18.48
C LYS A 161 -19.50 -14.74 18.31
N PHE A 162 -18.32 -14.99 17.73
CA PHE A 162 -17.79 -16.35 17.60
C PHE A 162 -17.50 -16.99 18.97
N LYS A 163 -16.92 -16.23 19.92
CA LYS A 163 -16.67 -16.69 21.29
C LYS A 163 -17.97 -17.07 22.01
N GLN A 164 -19.00 -16.24 21.90
CA GLN A 164 -20.34 -16.52 22.47
C GLN A 164 -20.96 -17.79 21.87
N ARG A 165 -20.92 -17.97 20.54
CA ARG A 165 -21.43 -19.18 19.87
C ARG A 165 -20.68 -20.44 20.32
N ARG A 166 -19.36 -20.35 20.52
CA ARG A 166 -18.54 -21.47 21.03
C ARG A 166 -18.92 -21.84 22.46
N GLN A 167 -19.19 -20.85 23.31
CA GLN A 167 -19.62 -21.07 24.70
C GLN A 167 -21.02 -21.74 24.76
N GLN A 168 -21.97 -21.28 23.97
CA GLN A 168 -23.32 -21.88 23.90
C GLN A 168 -23.28 -23.33 23.40
N LYS A 169 -22.48 -23.64 22.38
CA LYS A 169 -22.30 -25.02 21.88
C LYS A 169 -21.68 -25.96 22.92
N ASN A 170 -20.82 -25.45 23.80
CA ASN A 170 -20.20 -26.25 24.85
C ASN A 170 -21.14 -26.46 26.06
N GLN A 171 -22.08 -25.54 26.31
CA GLN A 171 -23.09 -25.70 27.37
C GLN A 171 -24.15 -26.75 27.02
N HIS A 172 -24.48 -26.95 25.73
CA HIS A 172 -25.42 -27.98 25.27
C HIS A 172 -24.83 -29.40 25.14
N LYS A 173 -23.56 -29.59 25.53
CA LYS A 173 -22.87 -30.90 25.48
C LYS A 173 -22.59 -31.49 26.88
N LEU A 174 -22.95 -30.77 27.94
CA LEU A 174 -22.92 -31.20 29.34
C LEU A 174 -24.34 -31.51 29.78
#